data_AF-A0A1I6SV33-F1
#
_entry.id   AF-A0A1I6SV33-F1
#
_cell.length_a   1.000
_cell.length_b   1.000
_cell.length_c   1.000
_cell.angle_alpha   90.00
_cell.angle_beta   90.00
_cell.angle_gamma   90.00
#
_symmetry.space_group_name_H-M   'P 1'
#
loop_
_entity.id
_entity.type
_entity.pdbx_description
1 polymer ?
#
loop_
_entity_poly.entity_id
_entity_poly.type
_entity_poly.pdbx_seq_one_letter_code
_entity_poly.pdbx_strand_id
1 'polypeptide(L)'
;MSRFIHFLRRQIDADLELHSQARQDEETGNATHRCLIGPLRGFRECELKTRLLTQHHHCGTGQGPCDVLGTSYPPEDERGCPTLALLGLPYTDRPGYAHRWRP
;
A
#
# COMPACT_ATOMS: atom_id res chain seq x y z
N MET A 1 -32.03 3.71 3.17
CA MET A 1 -30.67 4.24 2.88
C MET A 1 -30.00 4.98 4.04
N SER A 2 -30.68 5.42 5.12
CA SER A 2 -30.04 6.23 6.19
C SER A 2 -29.12 5.47 7.17
N ARG A 3 -29.43 4.20 7.52
CA ARG A 3 -28.62 3.41 8.47
C ARG A 3 -27.21 3.13 7.98
N PHE A 4 -27.04 2.84 6.69
CA PHE A 4 -25.72 2.58 6.11
C PHE A 4 -24.84 3.84 6.09
N ILE A 5 -25.41 4.99 5.71
CA ILE A 5 -24.69 6.28 5.73
C ILE A 5 -24.30 6.66 7.17
N HIS A 6 -25.19 6.46 8.13
CA HIS A 6 -24.90 6.73 9.54
C HIS A 6 -23.79 5.81 10.08
N PHE A 7 -23.83 4.53 9.74
CA PHE A 7 -22.77 3.58 10.05
C PHE A 7 -21.42 4.02 9.47
N LEU A 8 -21.39 4.38 8.18
CA LEU A 8 -20.16 4.84 7.53
C LEU A 8 -19.60 6.10 8.16
N ARG A 9 -20.45 7.08 8.50
CA ARG A 9 -20.00 8.30 9.19
C ARG A 9 -19.38 7.99 10.55
N ARG A 10 -20.05 7.18 11.36
CA ARG A 10 -19.49 6.74 12.65
C ARG A 10 -18.17 6.01 12.50
N GLN A 11 -18.02 5.18 11.46
CA GLN A 11 -16.77 4.48 11.19
C GLN A 11 -15.66 5.45 10.76
N ILE A 12 -15.98 6.44 9.92
CA ILE A 12 -15.03 7.49 9.51
C ILE A 12 -14.57 8.29 10.72
N ASP A 13 -15.49 8.71 11.59
CA ASP A 13 -15.17 9.49 12.78
C ASP A 13 -14.24 8.70 13.73
N ALA A 14 -14.55 7.41 13.94
CA ALA A 14 -13.71 6.51 14.76
C ALA A 14 -12.31 6.31 14.15
N ASP A 15 -12.22 6.12 12.83
CA ASP A 15 -10.95 5.91 12.16
C ASP A 15 -10.10 7.20 12.15
N LEU A 16 -10.72 8.38 12.05
CA LEU A 16 -10.03 9.67 12.17
C LEU A 16 -9.47 9.90 13.58
N GLU A 17 -10.23 9.54 14.61
CA GLU A 17 -9.79 9.63 16.00
C GLU A 17 -8.58 8.72 16.27
N LEU A 18 -8.64 7.47 15.81
CA LEU A 18 -7.51 6.52 15.88
C LEU A 18 -6.27 7.03 15.14
N HIS A 19 -6.46 7.65 13.96
CA HIS A 19 -5.36 8.25 13.21
C HIS A 19 -4.73 9.45 13.93
N SER A 20 -5.53 10.28 14.59
CA SER A 20 -5.03 11.40 15.40
C SER A 20 -4.21 10.91 16.58
N GLN A 21 -4.69 9.89 17.29
CA GLN A 21 -4.00 9.27 18.41
C GLN A 21 -2.67 8.64 17.98
N ALA A 22 -2.65 7.90 16.87
CA ALA A 22 -1.44 7.29 16.33
C ALA A 22 -0.37 8.34 15.98
N ARG A 23 -0.77 9.49 15.43
CA ARG A 23 0.14 10.60 15.15
C ARG A 23 0.72 11.19 16.44
N GLN A 24 -0.12 11.43 17.43
CA GLN A 24 0.30 11.99 18.71
C GLN A 24 1.27 11.06 19.45
N ASP A 25 1.05 9.74 19.38
CA ASP A 25 1.95 8.73 19.92
C ASP A 25 3.34 8.75 19.25
N GLU A 26 3.37 8.93 17.92
CA GLU A 26 4.61 9.05 17.15
C GLU A 26 5.35 10.35 17.52
N GLU A 27 4.63 11.47 17.60
CA GLU A 27 5.19 12.79 17.98
C GLU A 27 5.73 12.80 19.42
N THR A 28 5.09 12.07 20.34
CA THR A 28 5.50 11.98 21.75
C THR A 28 6.51 10.86 22.01
N GLY A 29 6.85 10.06 21.00
CA GLY A 29 7.75 8.90 21.13
C GLY A 29 7.18 7.75 21.97
N ASN A 30 5.87 7.76 22.25
CA ASN A 30 5.21 6.81 23.12
C ASN A 30 4.17 6.00 22.33
N ALA A 31 4.64 4.93 21.67
CA ALA A 31 3.86 4.08 20.76
C ALA A 31 2.87 3.15 21.51
N THR A 32 2.02 3.73 22.34
CA THR A 32 1.07 3.05 23.22
C THR A 32 -0.12 2.48 22.43
N HIS A 33 -0.55 3.23 21.42
CA HIS A 33 -1.60 2.92 20.46
C HIS A 33 -0.95 2.51 19.14
N ARG A 34 -0.34 1.31 19.13
CA ARG A 34 0.11 0.71 17.86
C ARG A 34 -1.06 0.67 16.90
N CYS A 35 -0.90 1.36 15.78
CA CYS A 35 -1.96 1.54 14.81
C CYS A 35 -2.55 0.19 14.36
N LEU A 36 -3.70 -0.16 14.92
CA LEU A 36 -4.51 -1.28 14.47
C LEU A 36 -5.11 -0.83 13.14
N ILE A 37 -4.78 -1.52 12.05
CA ILE A 37 -5.31 -1.21 10.73
C ILE A 37 -6.84 -1.30 10.80
N GLY A 38 -7.50 -0.15 10.92
CA GLY A 38 -8.95 -0.05 10.89
C GLY A 38 -9.49 -0.45 9.51
N PRO A 39 -10.75 -0.91 9.41
CA PRO A 39 -11.32 -1.35 8.14
C PRO A 39 -11.21 -0.31 7.01
N LEU A 40 -11.43 0.99 7.26
CA LEU A 40 -11.30 1.99 6.19
C LEU A 40 -9.84 2.19 5.79
N ARG A 41 -8.90 2.17 6.73
CA ARG A 41 -7.46 2.21 6.41
C ARG A 41 -7.09 1.01 5.54
N GLY A 42 -7.56 -0.19 5.88
CA GLY A 42 -7.37 -1.39 5.06
C GLY A 42 -7.93 -1.22 3.64
N PHE A 43 -9.16 -0.71 3.50
CA PHE A 43 -9.73 -0.42 2.18
C PHE A 43 -8.95 0.62 1.38
N ARG A 44 -8.49 1.70 2.03
CA ARG A 44 -7.66 2.74 1.39
C ARG A 44 -6.30 2.20 0.97
N GLU A 45 -5.68 1.35 1.78
CA GLU A 45 -4.44 0.67 1.43
C GLU A 45 -4.64 -0.26 0.23
N CYS A 46 -5.74 -1.03 0.18
CA CYS A 46 -6.09 -1.84 -0.98
C CYS A 46 -6.31 -0.97 -2.23
N GLU A 47 -7.10 0.11 -2.13
CA GLU A 47 -7.35 1.05 -3.24
C GLU A 47 -6.04 1.65 -3.78
N LEU A 48 -5.16 2.11 -2.90
CA LEU A 48 -3.86 2.66 -3.27
C LEU A 48 -2.97 1.61 -3.95
N LYS A 49 -2.89 0.40 -3.38
CA LYS A 49 -2.12 -0.71 -3.95
C LYS A 49 -2.63 -1.09 -5.34
N THR A 50 -3.96 -1.15 -5.54
CA THR A 50 -4.56 -1.41 -6.86
C THR A 50 -4.18 -0.32 -7.88
N ARG A 51 -4.21 0.96 -7.47
CA ARG A 51 -3.80 2.06 -8.34
C ARG A 51 -2.31 1.98 -8.70
N LEU A 52 -1.44 1.66 -7.74
CA LEU A 52 -0.01 1.47 -7.99
C LEU A 52 0.25 0.30 -8.95
N LEU A 53 -0.40 -0.84 -8.73
CA LEU A 53 -0.30 -2.00 -9.63
C LEU A 53 -0.74 -1.63 -11.05
N THR A 54 -1.83 -0.89 -11.19
CA THR A 54 -2.34 -0.43 -12.49
C THR A 54 -1.37 0.56 -13.13
N GLN A 55 -0.85 1.54 -12.40
CA GLN A 55 0.05 2.55 -12.95
C GLN A 55 1.40 1.95 -13.38
N HIS A 56 1.88 0.93 -12.68
CA HIS A 56 3.19 0.32 -12.92
C HIS A 56 3.14 -0.95 -13.79
N HIS A 57 1.97 -1.36 -14.29
CA HIS A 57 1.83 -2.60 -15.06
C HIS A 57 2.61 -2.63 -16.38
N HIS A 58 2.96 -1.46 -16.93
CA HIS A 58 3.75 -1.32 -18.15
C HIS A 58 5.24 -1.02 -17.91
N CYS A 59 5.71 -0.97 -16.65
CA CYS A 59 7.14 -0.81 -16.38
C CYS A 59 7.94 -1.99 -16.95
N GLY A 60 9.13 -1.72 -17.50
CA GLY A 60 9.95 -2.67 -18.23
C GLY A 60 9.62 -2.77 -19.73
N THR A 61 8.62 -2.01 -20.21
CA THR A 61 8.23 -2.00 -21.64
C THR A 61 8.57 -0.68 -22.35
N GLY A 62 9.11 0.30 -21.63
CA GLY A 62 9.40 1.65 -22.14
C GLY A 62 8.24 2.64 -22.00
N GLN A 63 7.13 2.24 -21.37
CA GLN A 63 5.90 3.03 -21.25
C GLN A 63 5.48 3.29 -19.78
N GLY A 64 6.12 2.62 -18.82
CA GLY A 64 5.82 2.77 -17.40
C GLY A 64 6.50 3.97 -16.76
N PRO A 65 6.00 4.43 -15.60
CA PRO A 65 6.59 5.55 -14.85
C PRO A 65 8.06 5.29 -14.46
N CYS A 66 8.45 4.05 -14.18
CA CYS A 66 9.85 3.71 -13.87
C CYS A 66 10.75 3.78 -15.11
N ASP A 67 10.20 3.56 -16.30
CA ASP A 67 10.94 3.61 -17.57
C ASP A 67 11.31 5.07 -17.90
N VAL A 68 10.37 6.00 -17.69
CA VAL A 68 10.60 7.46 -17.86
C VAL A 68 11.74 7.94 -16.96
N LEU A 69 11.86 7.37 -15.76
CA LEU A 69 12.91 7.70 -14.81
C LEU A 69 14.22 6.94 -15.06
N GLY A 70 14.24 5.98 -15.99
CA GLY A 70 15.40 5.10 -16.23
C GLY A 70 15.71 4.18 -15.05
N THR A 71 14.71 3.86 -14.23
CA THR A 71 14.87 3.06 -13.00
C THR A 71 14.23 1.67 -13.10
N SER A 72 13.55 1.36 -14.20
CA SER A 72 13.02 0.03 -14.47
C SER A 72 14.14 -0.99 -14.58
N TYR A 73 13.90 -2.21 -14.09
CA TYR A 73 14.77 -3.33 -14.44
C TYR A 73 14.66 -3.58 -15.95
N PRO A 74 15.73 -4.08 -16.60
CA PRO A 74 15.68 -4.37 -18.03
C PRO A 74 14.71 -5.53 -18.32
N PRO A 75 14.21 -5.68 -19.55
CA PRO A 75 13.19 -6.69 -19.89
C PRO A 75 13.61 -8.14 -19.58
N GLU A 76 14.90 -8.45 -19.66
CA GLU A 76 15.48 -9.75 -19.28
C GLU A 76 15.45 -10.02 -17.77
N ASP A 77 15.18 -9.00 -16.97
CA ASP A 77 15.08 -9.09 -15.53
C ASP A 77 13.60 -9.19 -15.13
N GLU A 78 13.18 -10.43 -14.84
CA GLU A 78 11.81 -10.78 -14.49
C GLU A 78 11.28 -10.09 -13.21
N ARG A 79 12.11 -9.33 -12.48
CA ARG A 79 11.67 -8.41 -11.42
C ARG A 79 10.79 -7.29 -11.98
N GLY A 80 11.05 -6.85 -13.21
CA GLY A 80 10.30 -5.81 -13.93
C GLY A 80 10.38 -4.42 -13.29
N CYS A 81 9.52 -4.14 -12.31
CA CYS A 81 9.38 -2.80 -11.70
C CYS A 81 9.90 -2.78 -10.25
N PRO A 82 10.88 -1.92 -9.89
CA PRO A 82 11.40 -1.84 -8.52
C PRO A 82 10.34 -1.44 -7.50
N THR A 83 9.40 -0.56 -7.86
CA THR A 83 8.29 -0.18 -6.99
C THR A 83 7.40 -1.38 -6.66
N LEU A 84 7.11 -2.24 -7.63
CA LEU A 84 6.30 -3.44 -7.41
C LEU A 84 7.06 -4.50 -6.62
N ALA A 85 8.36 -4.66 -6.86
CA ALA A 85 9.23 -5.55 -6.09
C ALA A 85 9.26 -5.16 -4.60
N LEU A 86 9.40 -3.86 -4.30
CA LEU A 86 9.34 -3.33 -2.93
C LEU A 86 7.95 -3.52 -2.31
N LEU A 87 6.88 -3.32 -3.08
CA LEU A 87 5.51 -3.50 -2.61
C LEU A 87 5.21 -4.97 -2.22
N GLY A 88 5.89 -5.92 -2.87
CA GLY A 88 5.77 -7.35 -2.60
C GLY A 88 6.51 -7.85 -1.36
N LEU A 89 7.54 -7.13 -0.88
CA LEU A 89 8.41 -7.59 0.23
C LEU A 89 7.65 -8.07 1.50
N PRO A 90 6.60 -7.38 1.97
CA PRO A 90 5.86 -7.81 3.16
C PRO A 90 5.12 -9.15 2.99
N TYR A 91 5.05 -9.69 1.77
CA TYR A 91 4.35 -10.92 1.43
C TYR A 91 5.31 -12.06 1.08
N THR A 92 6.61 -11.90 1.37
CA THR A 92 7.65 -12.92 1.09
C THR A 92 7.42 -14.25 1.82
N ASP A 93 6.66 -14.24 2.90
CA ASP A 93 6.27 -15.41 3.70
C ASP A 93 4.99 -16.10 3.16
N ARG A 94 4.32 -15.54 2.15
CA ARG A 94 3.03 -16.05 1.67
C ARG A 94 3.20 -17.11 0.59
N PRO A 95 2.38 -18.18 0.61
CA PRO A 95 2.29 -19.12 -0.50
C PRO A 95 1.97 -18.38 -1.81
N GLY A 96 2.78 -18.62 -2.84
CA GLY A 96 2.64 -17.95 -4.14
C GLY A 96 3.58 -16.75 -4.36
N TYR A 97 4.34 -16.33 -3.34
CA TYR A 97 5.43 -15.38 -3.55
C TYR A 97 6.56 -16.05 -4.35
N ALA A 98 6.90 -15.49 -5.51
CA ALA A 98 8.03 -15.98 -6.31
C ALA A 98 9.34 -15.31 -5.86
N HIS A 99 10.37 -16.10 -5.55
CA HIS A 99 11.68 -15.57 -5.12
C HIS A 99 12.27 -14.54 -6.09
N ARG A 100 12.00 -14.69 -7.39
CA ARG A 100 12.41 -13.74 -8.44
C ARG A 100 11.84 -12.33 -8.27
N TRP A 101 10.81 -12.12 -7.45
CA TRP A 101 10.23 -10.79 -7.19
C TRP A 101 10.98 -9.99 -6.13
N ARG A 102 11.98 -10.59 -5.47
CA ARG A 102 12.77 -9.90 -4.45
C ARG A 102 13.68 -8.85 -5.13
N PRO A 103 13.71 -7.60 -4.66
CA PRO A 103 14.56 -6.54 -5.22
C PRO A 103 16.04 -6.90 -5.26
#